data_AF-A0A952HX42-F1
#
_entry.id   AF-A0A952HX42-F1
#
_cell.length_a   1.000
_cell.length_b   1.000
_cell.length_c   1.000
_cell.angle_alpha   90.00
_cell.angle_beta   90.00
_cell.angle_gamma   90.00
#
_symmetry.space_group_name_H-M   'P 1'
#
loop_
_entity.id
_entity.type
_entity.pdbx_description
1 polymer ?
#
loop_
_entity_poly.entity_id
_entity_poly.type
_entity_poly.pdbx_seq_one_letter_code
_entity_poly.pdbx_strand_id
1 'polypeptide(L)'
;LKQYPLVLTPFLLQPFFAPGRDAEGPEGVHDALGCAHWSFIMNFLGLPAGNIPTYIAKLPQGPQPIGVQIVGQRWREDMVVDAMQAIEAECPPVCNELWKRMS
;
A
#
# COMPACT_ATOMS: atom_id res chain seq x y z
N LEU A 1 15.13 -7.66 12.16
CA LEU A 1 15.77 -6.94 11.03
C LEU A 1 17.24 -7.31 10.77
N LYS A 2 17.95 -8.06 11.64
CA LYS A 2 19.34 -8.47 11.37
C LYS A 2 19.49 -9.53 10.25
N GLN A 3 18.46 -10.34 10.04
CA GLN A 3 18.43 -11.37 8.98
C GLN A 3 17.62 -10.95 7.75
N TYR A 4 16.49 -10.28 7.97
CA TYR A 4 15.65 -9.69 6.92
C TYR A 4 15.62 -8.17 7.13
N PRO A 5 16.35 -7.39 6.32
CA PRO A 5 16.47 -5.95 6.53
C PRO A 5 15.22 -5.17 6.14
N LEU A 6 14.32 -5.80 5.38
CA LEU A 6 13.05 -5.27 4.92
C LEU A 6 11.89 -6.13 5.40
N VAL A 7 10.74 -5.52 5.66
CA VAL A 7 9.48 -6.19 5.96
C VAL A 7 8.47 -5.85 4.87
N LEU A 8 7.84 -6.87 4.30
CA LEU A 8 6.76 -6.71 3.33
C LEU A 8 5.41 -6.89 4.04
N THR A 9 4.50 -5.95 3.85
CA THR A 9 3.13 -5.98 4.37
C THR A 9 2.14 -5.59 3.26
N PRO A 10 0.85 -5.91 3.38
CA PRO A 10 -0.18 -5.18 2.64
C PRO A 10 -0.17 -3.71 3.04
N PHE A 11 -0.43 -2.79 2.11
CA PHE A 11 -0.62 -1.38 2.50
C PHE A 11 -1.96 -1.15 3.21
N LEU A 12 -3.02 -1.77 2.68
CA LEU A 12 -4.34 -1.90 3.31
C LEU A 12 -4.69 -3.38 3.47
N LEU A 13 -5.42 -3.72 4.53
CA LEU A 13 -5.87 -5.11 4.78
C LEU A 13 -7.03 -5.56 3.88
N GLN A 14 -7.65 -4.62 3.18
CA GLN A 14 -8.70 -4.85 2.18
C GLN A 14 -8.55 -3.82 1.05
N PRO A 15 -9.23 -4.01 -0.10
CA PRO A 15 -9.28 -3.00 -1.14
C PRO A 15 -9.74 -1.63 -0.63
N PHE A 16 -9.42 -0.58 -1.39
CA PHE A 16 -9.61 0.80 -0.95
C PHE A 16 -11.07 1.08 -0.59
N PHE A 17 -11.29 1.70 0.56
CA PHE A 17 -12.64 2.03 1.03
C PHE A 17 -13.27 3.14 0.19
N ALA A 18 -14.60 3.22 0.20
CA ALA A 18 -15.33 4.26 -0.51
C ALA A 18 -15.01 5.66 0.05
N PRO A 19 -15.03 6.72 -0.78
CA PRO A 19 -14.88 8.09 -0.31
C PRO A 19 -15.89 8.42 0.80
N GLY A 20 -15.41 8.97 1.91
CA GLY A 20 -16.25 9.34 3.05
C GLY A 20 -16.71 8.18 3.94
N ARG A 21 -16.16 6.96 3.77
CA ARG A 21 -16.52 5.80 4.62
C ARG A 21 -16.32 6.10 6.10
N ASP A 22 -15.30 6.85 6.47
CA ASP A 22 -15.01 7.28 7.83
C ASP A 22 -16.02 8.28 8.41
N ALA A 23 -16.82 8.95 7.57
CA ALA A 23 -17.89 9.84 8.00
C ALA A 23 -19.23 9.11 8.28
N GLU A 24 -19.32 7.81 8.00
CA GLU A 24 -20.55 7.01 8.13
C GLU A 24 -20.75 6.42 9.54
N GLY A 25 -20.24 7.11 10.56
CA GLY A 25 -20.37 6.70 11.97
C GLY A 25 -19.29 5.72 12.44
N PRO A 26 -19.43 5.16 13.67
CA PRO A 26 -18.37 4.40 14.32
C PRO A 26 -17.90 3.17 13.54
N GLU A 27 -18.81 2.45 12.88
CA GLU A 27 -18.47 1.31 12.02
C GLU A 27 -17.66 1.73 10.81
N GLY A 28 -18.04 2.86 10.17
CA GLY A 28 -17.31 3.42 9.05
C GLY A 28 -15.88 3.84 9.41
N VAL A 29 -15.71 4.46 10.57
CA VAL A 29 -14.38 4.79 11.12
C VAL A 29 -13.57 3.53 11.39
N HIS A 30 -14.18 2.52 12.03
CA HIS A 30 -13.50 1.27 12.36
C HIS A 30 -13.05 0.52 11.11
N ASP A 31 -13.87 0.49 10.06
CA ASP A 31 -13.50 -0.12 8.78
C ASP A 31 -12.35 0.64 8.11
N ALA A 32 -12.46 1.97 8.01
CA ALA A 32 -11.47 2.81 7.34
C ALA A 32 -10.12 2.77 8.08
N LEU A 33 -10.11 2.96 9.41
CA LEU A 33 -8.87 2.93 10.20
C LEU A 33 -8.34 1.51 10.41
N GLY A 34 -9.23 0.54 10.59
CA GLY A 34 -8.87 -0.86 10.78
C GLY A 34 -8.15 -1.41 9.54
N CYS A 35 -8.68 -1.14 8.34
CA CYS A 35 -7.99 -1.56 7.12
C CYS A 35 -6.68 -0.81 6.87
N ALA A 36 -6.56 0.42 7.37
CA ALA A 36 -5.39 1.28 7.24
C ALA A 36 -4.27 0.98 8.24
N HIS A 37 -4.38 -0.09 9.04
CA HIS A 37 -3.42 -0.47 10.09
C HIS A 37 -1.94 -0.28 9.69
N TRP A 38 -1.52 -0.87 8.57
CA TRP A 38 -0.14 -0.79 8.10
C TRP A 38 0.24 0.59 7.54
N SER A 39 -0.71 1.35 7.00
CA SER A 39 -0.46 2.65 6.39
C SER A 39 0.07 3.69 7.39
N PHE A 40 -0.31 3.61 8.66
CA PHE A 40 0.05 4.62 9.66
C PHE A 40 0.88 4.09 10.83
N ILE A 41 0.91 2.77 11.10
CA ILE A 41 1.67 2.24 12.24
C ILE A 41 3.17 2.61 12.16
N MET A 42 3.70 2.72 10.94
CA MET A 42 5.10 3.11 10.71
C MET A 42 5.40 4.55 11.14
N ASN A 43 4.40 5.44 11.12
CA ASN A 43 4.54 6.81 11.62
C ASN A 43 4.81 6.82 13.12
N PHE A 44 4.13 5.94 13.88
CA PHE A 44 4.35 5.82 15.33
C PHE A 44 5.69 5.17 15.68
N LEU A 45 6.20 4.29 14.80
CA LEU A 45 7.51 3.66 14.98
C LEU A 45 8.67 4.53 14.46
N GLY A 46 8.39 5.52 13.62
CA GLY A 46 9.38 6.34 12.94
C GLY A 46 10.27 5.53 12.00
N LEU A 47 9.69 4.54 11.31
CA LEU A 47 10.37 3.70 10.32
C LEU A 47 10.05 4.19 8.90
N PRO A 48 11.02 4.17 7.97
CA PRO A 48 10.72 4.45 6.58
C PRO A 48 9.88 3.33 5.98
N ALA A 49 8.86 3.72 5.22
CA ALA A 49 7.98 2.79 4.54
C ALA A 49 7.58 3.34 3.16
N GLY A 50 7.68 2.50 2.14
CA GLY A 50 7.26 2.80 0.78
C GLY A 50 6.03 1.98 0.41
N ASN A 51 5.09 2.56 -0.32
CA ASN A 51 3.91 1.87 -0.84
C ASN A 51 3.99 1.81 -2.36
N ILE A 52 3.77 0.64 -2.93
CA ILE A 52 3.83 0.40 -4.37
C ILE A 52 2.66 -0.46 -4.85
N PRO A 53 1.90 -0.02 -5.85
CA PRO A 53 0.88 -0.86 -6.49
C PRO A 53 1.51 -2.00 -7.28
N THR A 54 1.08 -3.24 -7.05
CA THR A 54 1.62 -4.43 -7.75
C THR A 54 0.57 -5.16 -8.58
N TYR A 55 -0.72 -4.85 -8.38
CA TYR A 55 -1.81 -5.54 -9.05
C TYR A 55 -3.05 -4.65 -9.20
N ILE A 56 -3.89 -4.93 -10.20
CA ILE A 56 -5.24 -4.35 -10.33
C ILE A 56 -6.26 -5.46 -10.08
N ALA A 57 -6.88 -5.46 -8.90
CA ALA A 57 -7.95 -6.39 -8.56
C ALA A 57 -9.22 -6.07 -9.32
N LYS A 58 -9.87 -7.09 -9.88
CA LYS A 58 -11.19 -6.99 -10.51
C LYS A 58 -12.26 -7.26 -9.44
N LEU A 59 -12.82 -6.19 -8.87
CA LEU A 59 -13.82 -6.27 -7.81
C LEU A 59 -15.22 -5.91 -8.35
N PRO A 60 -16.31 -6.29 -7.66
CA PRO A 60 -17.67 -5.93 -8.07
C PRO A 60 -17.89 -4.43 -8.25
N GLN A 61 -17.18 -3.60 -7.50
CA GLN A 61 -17.26 -2.13 -7.53
C GLN A 61 -16.36 -1.50 -8.60
N GLY A 62 -15.60 -2.33 -9.34
CA GLY A 62 -14.67 -1.89 -10.37
C GLY A 62 -13.22 -2.33 -10.12
N PRO A 63 -12.34 -2.08 -11.09
CA PRO A 63 -10.91 -2.38 -10.95
C PRO A 63 -10.27 -1.47 -9.90
N GLN A 64 -9.54 -2.05 -8.95
CA GLN A 64 -8.83 -1.30 -7.91
C GLN A 64 -7.36 -1.70 -7.81
N PRO A 65 -6.42 -0.73 -7.74
CA PRO A 65 -5.02 -1.01 -7.46
C PRO A 65 -4.83 -1.61 -6.07
N ILE A 66 -4.02 -2.66 -5.98
CA ILE A 66 -3.61 -3.28 -4.72
C ILE A 66 -2.15 -2.95 -4.49
N GLY A 67 -1.88 -2.31 -3.35
CA GLY A 67 -0.54 -1.89 -2.92
C GLY A 67 0.06 -2.81 -1.87
N VAL A 68 1.36 -3.01 -1.97
CA VAL A 68 2.18 -3.57 -0.89
C VAL A 68 3.01 -2.47 -0.27
N GLN A 69 3.31 -2.60 1.02
CA GLN A 69 4.17 -1.70 1.75
C GLN A 69 5.49 -2.41 2.09
N ILE A 70 6.60 -1.73 1.84
CA ILE A 70 7.95 -2.18 2.19
C ILE A 70 8.47 -1.29 3.30
N VAL A 71 8.83 -1.89 4.42
CA VAL A 71 9.30 -1.18 5.62
C VAL A 71 10.78 -1.45 5.84
N GLY A 72 11.55 -0.39 5.97
CA GLY A 72 12.98 -0.42 6.22
C GLY A 72 13.36 -0.16 7.67
N GLN A 73 14.64 -0.31 7.96
CA GLN A 73 15.23 0.20 9.21
C GLN A 73 15.28 1.72 9.20
N ARG A 74 15.33 2.34 10.38
CA ARG A 74 15.48 3.79 10.52
C ARG A 74 16.68 4.29 9.70
N TRP A 75 16.49 5.36 8.92
CA TRP A 75 17.50 5.97 8.04
C TRP A 75 17.94 5.12 6.85
N ARG A 76 17.17 4.08 6.51
CA ARG A 76 17.42 3.20 5.35
C ARG A 76 16.33 3.33 4.28
N GLU A 77 15.92 4.56 3.99
CA GLU A 77 15.03 4.91 2.89
C GLU A 77 15.60 4.40 1.54
N ASP A 78 16.94 4.39 1.41
CA ASP A 78 17.66 3.81 0.27
C ASP A 78 17.21 2.37 -0.01
N MET A 79 17.20 1.50 1.01
CA MET A 79 16.79 0.10 0.83
C MET A 79 15.32 -0.06 0.46
N VAL A 80 14.47 0.83 0.97
CA VAL A 80 13.04 0.81 0.65
C VAL A 80 12.83 1.17 -0.82
N VAL A 81 13.51 2.21 -1.30
CA VAL A 81 13.45 2.63 -2.70
C VAL A 81 14.04 1.57 -3.63
N ASP A 82 15.20 0.99 -3.29
CA ASP A 82 15.82 -0.09 -4.07
C ASP A 82 14.88 -1.29 -4.21
N ALA A 83 14.19 -1.66 -3.13
CA ALA A 83 13.22 -2.75 -3.16
C ALA A 83 11.98 -2.42 -4.00
N MET A 84 11.48 -1.18 -3.95
CA MET A 84 10.39 -0.73 -4.80
C MET A 84 10.77 -0.81 -6.28
N GLN A 85 11.98 -0.35 -6.64
CA GLN A 85 12.50 -0.45 -8.01
C GLN A 85 12.63 -1.91 -8.47
N ALA A 86 13.14 -2.79 -7.60
CA ALA A 86 13.23 -4.22 -7.88
C ALA A 86 11.85 -4.85 -8.11
N ILE A 87 10.82 -4.41 -7.37
CA ILE A 87 9.44 -4.84 -7.59
C ILE A 87 8.89 -4.30 -8.91
N GLU A 88 9.08 -3.02 -9.25
CA GLU A 88 8.58 -2.46 -10.53
C GLU A 88 9.21 -3.13 -11.77
N ALA A 89 10.45 -3.59 -11.65
CA ALA A 89 11.12 -4.32 -12.72
C ALA A 89 10.40 -5.63 -13.08
N GLU A 90 9.80 -6.30 -12.09
CA GLU A 90 9.05 -7.55 -12.26
C GLU A 90 7.53 -7.32 -12.41
N CYS A 91 7.02 -6.26 -11.80
CA CYS A 91 5.62 -5.85 -11.79
C CYS A 91 5.50 -4.43 -12.35
N PRO A 92 5.35 -4.27 -13.68
CA PRO A 92 5.31 -2.95 -14.30
C PRO A 92 4.25 -2.04 -13.67
N PRO A 93 4.49 -0.71 -13.63
CA PRO A 93 3.60 0.23 -12.95
C PRO A 93 2.15 0.11 -13.40
N VAL A 94 1.24 -0.14 -12.44
CA VAL A 94 -0.19 -0.37 -12.73
C VAL A 94 -0.85 0.83 -13.39
N CYS A 95 -0.30 2.04 -13.19
CA CYS A 95 -0.81 3.26 -13.78
C CYS A 95 -0.82 3.22 -15.31
N ASN A 96 0.16 2.55 -15.94
CA ASN A 96 0.19 2.34 -17.39
C ASN A 96 -1.08 1.63 -17.89
N GLU A 97 -1.57 0.64 -17.15
CA GLU A 97 -2.80 -0.08 -17.49
C GLU A 97 -4.07 0.73 -17.15
N LEU A 98 -4.03 1.58 -16.12
CA LEU A 98 -5.15 2.45 -15.79
C LEU A 98 -5.33 3.56 -16.84
N TRP A 99 -4.24 4.19 -17.29
CA TRP A 99 -4.31 5.25 -18.30
C TRP A 99 -4.85 4.75 -19.63
N LYS A 100 -4.49 3.54 -20.06
CA LYS A 100 -5.06 2.89 -21.25
C LYS A 100 -6.58 2.69 -21.19
N ARG A 101 -7.18 2.70 -20.00
CA ARG A 101 -8.64 2.53 -19.81
C ARG A 101 -9.38 3.86 -19.76
N MET A 102 -8.67 4.97 -19.62
CA MET A 102 -9.25 6.32 -19.56
C MET A 102 -9.30 6.99 -20.94
N SER A 103 -8.58 6.46 -21.92
CA SER A 103 -8.61 6.84 -23.34
C SER A 103 -9.64 6.04 -24.11
#